data_AF-A0A3A8SKH2-F1
#
_entry.id   AF-A0A3A8SKH2-F1
#
_cell.length_a   1.000
_cell.length_b   1.000
_cell.length_c   1.000
_cell.angle_alpha   90.00
_cell.angle_beta   90.00
_cell.angle_gamma   90.00
#
_symmetry.space_group_name_H-M   'P 1'
#
loop_
_entity.id
_entity.type
_entity.pdbx_description
1 polymer ?
#
loop_
_entity_poly.entity_id
_entity_poly.type
_entity_poly.pdbx_seq_one_letter_code
_entity_poly.pdbx_strand_id
1 'polypeptide(L)'
;ASLGLVTALYLLVNVAYLRGLGHAGMAGSEAVAAGLMARALGTGGVVAISVLIAISVLTSANATVLTGARTDYAFGRDSVLFNGLGKWQARANTPSRALLVQGAITLALVGLGAVTRQGFQTMVEYTAPVFWLFFLLTGVSL
;
A
#
# COMPACT_ATOMS: atom_id res chain seq x y z
N ALA A 1 -4.15 5.73 -22.68
CA ALA A 1 -4.88 4.45 -22.81
C ALA A 1 -4.92 3.66 -21.50
N SER A 2 -3.78 3.41 -20.84
CA SER A 2 -3.70 2.64 -19.58
C SER A 2 -4.54 3.23 -18.44
N LEU A 3 -4.44 4.54 -18.18
CA LEU A 3 -5.23 5.23 -17.16
C LEU A 3 -6.74 5.04 -17.35
N GLY A 4 -7.24 5.27 -18.56
CA GLY A 4 -8.67 5.09 -18.87
C GLY A 4 -9.14 3.64 -18.66
N LEU A 5 -8.31 2.66 -19.01
CA LEU A 5 -8.61 1.25 -18.74
C LEU A 5 -8.69 0.96 -17.25
N VAL A 6 -7.73 1.46 -16.46
CA VAL A 6 -7.73 1.30 -15.00
C VAL A 6 -8.97 1.94 -14.39
N THR A 7 -9.32 3.16 -14.79
CA THR A 7 -10.54 3.85 -14.34
C THR A 7 -11.79 3.03 -14.66
N ALA A 8 -11.90 2.51 -15.89
CA ALA A 8 -13.05 1.69 -16.30
C ALA A 8 -13.16 0.40 -15.46
N LEU A 9 -12.05 -0.29 -15.20
CA LEU A 9 -12.02 -1.48 -14.35
C LEU A 9 -12.45 -1.16 -12.91
N TYR A 10 -11.95 -0.06 -12.35
CA TYR A 10 -12.35 0.40 -11.01
C TYR A 10 -13.85 0.68 -10.93
N LEU A 11 -14.41 1.35 -11.93
CA LEU A 11 -15.85 1.62 -11.98
C LEU A 11 -16.67 0.33 -12.10
N LEU A 12 -16.27 -0.60 -12.96
CA LEU A 12 -16.94 -1.90 -13.12
C LEU A 12 -16.96 -2.70 -11.81
N VAL A 13 -15.83 -2.75 -11.09
CA VAL A 13 -15.74 -3.43 -9.80
C VAL A 13 -16.66 -2.78 -8.76
N ASN A 14 -16.69 -1.45 -8.68
CA ASN A 14 -17.60 -0.73 -7.78
C ASN A 14 -19.07 -0.99 -8.11
N VAL A 15 -19.43 -1.02 -9.39
CA VAL A 15 -20.79 -1.38 -9.83
C VAL A 15 -21.13 -2.82 -9.45
N ALA A 16 -20.19 -3.76 -9.57
CA ALA A 16 -20.39 -5.14 -9.14
C ALA A 16 -20.61 -5.25 -7.63
N TYR A 17 -19.84 -4.51 -6.81
CA TYR A 17 -20.05 -4.46 -5.37
C TYR A 17 -21.41 -3.86 -5.00
N LEU A 18 -21.81 -2.75 -5.64
CA LEU A 18 -23.12 -2.13 -5.44
C LEU A 18 -24.26 -3.10 -5.76
N ARG A 19 -24.18 -3.81 -6.89
CA ARG A 19 -25.22 -4.75 -7.31
C ARG A 19 -25.27 -6.02 -6.45
N GLY A 20 -24.13 -6.54 -6.01
CA GLY A 20 -24.10 -7.81 -5.25
C GLY A 20 -24.29 -7.64 -3.73
N LEU A 21 -23.79 -6.54 -3.15
CA LEU A 21 -23.87 -6.28 -1.71
C LEU A 21 -24.93 -5.24 -1.34
N GLY A 22 -25.22 -4.28 -2.23
CA GLY A 22 -26.00 -3.08 -1.92
C GLY A 22 -25.20 -2.06 -1.09
N HIS A 23 -25.72 -0.83 -0.99
CA HIS A 23 -25.05 0.24 -0.22
C HIS A 23 -24.78 -0.12 1.23
N ALA A 24 -25.78 -0.69 1.93
CA ALA A 24 -25.64 -1.10 3.32
C ALA A 24 -24.62 -2.25 3.48
N GLY A 25 -24.59 -3.20 2.54
CA GLY A 25 -23.66 -4.32 2.57
C GLY A 25 -22.21 -3.91 2.31
N MET A 26 -21.97 -2.87 1.52
CA MET A 26 -20.63 -2.31 1.33
C MET A 26 -20.18 -1.48 2.54
N ALA A 27 -21.06 -0.64 3.11
CA ALA A 27 -20.73 0.23 4.23
C ALA A 27 -20.42 -0.55 5.51
N GLY A 28 -21.08 -1.69 5.74
CA GLY A 28 -20.86 -2.53 6.91
C GLY A 28 -19.77 -3.59 6.76
N SER A 29 -19.09 -3.69 5.61
CA SER A 29 -18.12 -4.76 5.35
C SER A 29 -16.70 -4.23 5.31
N GLU A 30 -15.85 -4.72 6.22
CA GLU A 30 -14.41 -4.45 6.19
C GLU A 30 -13.72 -5.10 4.98
N ALA A 31 -14.33 -6.16 4.42
CA ALA A 31 -13.80 -6.93 3.29
C ALA A 31 -14.86 -7.09 2.19
N VAL A 32 -15.19 -5.99 1.51
CA VAL A 32 -16.24 -5.90 0.47
C VAL A 32 -16.08 -6.98 -0.62
N ALA A 33 -14.85 -7.25 -1.09
CA ALA A 33 -14.60 -8.27 -2.09
C ALA A 33 -14.94 -9.69 -1.61
N ALA A 34 -14.55 -10.03 -0.37
CA ALA A 34 -14.88 -11.32 0.23
C ALA A 34 -16.38 -11.45 0.48
N GLY A 35 -17.04 -10.38 0.93
CA GLY A 35 -18.50 -10.34 1.09
C GLY A 35 -19.26 -10.60 -0.20
N LEU A 36 -18.81 -10.02 -1.33
CA LEU A 36 -19.40 -10.29 -2.64
C LEU A 36 -19.18 -11.75 -3.05
N MET A 37 -17.95 -12.25 -2.91
CA MET A 37 -17.61 -13.62 -3.31
C MET A 37 -18.31 -14.68 -2.47
N ALA A 38 -18.58 -14.40 -1.19
CA ALA A 38 -19.40 -15.26 -0.35
C ALA A 38 -20.81 -15.42 -0.92
N ARG A 39 -21.42 -14.35 -1.44
CA ARG A 39 -22.75 -14.39 -2.07
C ARG A 39 -22.73 -15.03 -3.46
N ALA A 40 -21.66 -14.83 -4.23
CA ALA A 40 -21.58 -15.29 -5.61
C ALA A 40 -21.15 -16.76 -5.74
N LEU A 41 -20.10 -17.16 -5.02
CA LEU A 41 -19.41 -18.45 -5.16
C LEU A 41 -19.30 -19.23 -3.84
N GLY A 42 -19.88 -18.73 -2.74
CA GLY A 42 -19.78 -19.35 -1.43
C GLY A 42 -18.38 -19.30 -0.82
N THR A 43 -18.09 -20.21 0.11
CA THR A 43 -16.84 -20.25 0.88
C THR A 43 -15.60 -20.45 0.00
N GLY A 44 -15.70 -21.26 -1.06
CA GLY A 44 -14.61 -21.46 -2.02
C GLY A 44 -14.22 -20.17 -2.74
N GLY A 45 -15.21 -19.35 -3.11
CA GLY A 45 -14.99 -18.04 -3.72
C GLY A 45 -14.27 -17.06 -2.77
N VAL A 46 -14.64 -17.07 -1.49
CA VAL A 46 -13.99 -16.24 -0.46
C VAL A 46 -12.51 -16.59 -0.31
N VAL A 47 -12.18 -17.88 -0.24
CA VAL A 47 -10.79 -18.31 -0.11
C VAL A 47 -9.99 -17.92 -1.36
N ALA A 48 -10.53 -18.18 -2.55
CA ALA A 48 -9.86 -17.85 -3.81
C ALA A 48 -9.55 -16.35 -3.94
N ILE A 49 -10.54 -15.48 -3.69
CA ILE A 49 -10.31 -14.03 -3.78
C ILE A 49 -9.35 -13.52 -2.71
N SER A 50 -9.41 -14.08 -1.50
CA SER A 50 -8.53 -13.67 -0.40
C SER A 50 -7.07 -14.03 -0.70
N VAL A 51 -6.82 -15.21 -1.27
CA VAL A 51 -5.47 -15.63 -1.70
C VAL A 51 -4.96 -14.71 -2.82
N LEU A 52 -5.78 -14.38 -3.81
CA LEU A 52 -5.39 -13.47 -4.89
C LEU A 52 -5.06 -12.06 -4.37
N ILE A 53 -5.85 -11.55 -3.43
CA ILE A 53 -5.59 -10.27 -2.77
C ILE A 53 -4.28 -10.36 -1.97
N ALA A 54 -4.06 -11.42 -1.20
CA ALA A 54 -2.84 -11.60 -0.41
C ALA A 54 -1.59 -11.61 -1.30
N ILE A 55 -1.62 -12.34 -2.41
CA ILE A 55 -0.53 -12.36 -3.40
C ILE A 55 -0.30 -10.96 -3.97
N SER A 56 -1.37 -10.26 -4.36
CA SER A 56 -1.28 -8.91 -4.93
C SER A 56 -0.67 -7.90 -3.95
N VAL A 57 -1.10 -7.95 -2.69
CA VAL A 57 -0.56 -7.10 -1.61
C VAL A 57 0.91 -7.44 -1.35
N LEU A 58 1.29 -8.73 -1.32
CA LEU A 58 2.68 -9.15 -1.14
C LEU A 58 3.59 -8.68 -2.29
N THR A 59 3.15 -8.83 -3.53
CA THR A 59 3.90 -8.35 -4.70
C THR A 59 4.08 -6.83 -4.67
N SER A 60 3.00 -6.09 -4.35
CA SER A 60 3.04 -4.62 -4.23
C SER A 60 3.94 -4.16 -3.07
N ALA A 61 3.86 -4.82 -1.91
CA ALA A 61 4.72 -4.54 -0.77
C ALA A 61 6.20 -4.79 -1.10
N ASN A 62 6.51 -5.90 -1.75
CA ASN A 62 7.88 -6.20 -2.18
C ASN A 62 8.43 -5.13 -3.15
N ALA A 63 7.63 -4.70 -4.13
CA ALA A 63 8.01 -3.63 -5.05
C ALA A 63 8.25 -2.29 -4.32
N THR A 64 7.39 -1.97 -3.34
CA THR A 64 7.52 -0.76 -2.50
C THR A 64 8.78 -0.82 -1.64
N VAL A 65 9.13 -1.98 -1.07
CA VAL A 65 10.37 -2.16 -0.29
C VAL A 65 11.60 -1.93 -1.15
N LEU A 66 11.64 -2.52 -2.34
CA LEU A 66 12.75 -2.36 -3.28
C LEU A 66 12.94 -0.92 -3.75
N THR A 67 11.84 -0.23 -4.05
CA THR A 67 11.87 1.17 -4.50
C THR A 67 12.18 2.12 -3.36
N GLY A 68 11.56 1.95 -2.19
CA GLY A 68 11.82 2.73 -0.97
C GLY A 68 13.28 2.68 -0.54
N ALA A 69 13.87 1.48 -0.47
CA ALA A 69 15.27 1.33 -0.07
C ALA A 69 16.26 2.04 -1.01
N ARG A 70 15.93 2.16 -2.30
CA ARG A 70 16.75 2.91 -3.27
C ARG A 70 16.62 4.42 -3.05
N THR A 71 15.43 4.91 -2.77
CA THR A 71 15.19 6.33 -2.44
C THR A 71 15.87 6.70 -1.13
N ASP A 72 15.75 5.88 -0.08
CA ASP A 72 16.40 6.10 1.22
C ASP A 72 17.93 6.06 1.12
N TYR A 73 18.47 5.17 0.27
CA TYR A 73 19.90 5.12 -0.04
C TYR A 73 20.38 6.39 -0.75
N ALA A 74 19.63 6.88 -1.74
CA ALA A 74 19.95 8.13 -2.42
C ALA A 74 19.92 9.33 -1.45
N PHE A 75 18.87 9.43 -0.63
CA PHE A 75 18.77 10.44 0.42
C PHE A 75 19.95 10.39 1.41
N GLY A 76 20.35 9.18 1.81
CA GLY A 76 21.51 8.96 2.66
C GLY A 76 22.84 9.36 2.03
N ARG A 77 22.95 9.42 0.69
CA ARG A 77 24.15 9.94 0.01
C ARG A 77 24.16 11.46 -0.09
N ASP A 78 23.00 12.08 -0.20
CA ASP A 78 22.88 13.53 -0.39
C ASP A 78 22.91 14.29 0.94
N SER A 79 22.63 13.61 2.07
CA SER A 79 22.58 14.23 3.40
C SER A 79 23.70 13.77 4.33
N VAL A 80 24.53 14.71 4.80
CA VAL A 80 25.66 14.45 5.73
C VAL A 80 25.19 13.84 7.07
N LEU A 81 24.02 14.27 7.57
CA LEU A 81 23.37 13.74 8.78
C LEU A 81 22.93 12.27 8.65
N PHE A 82 22.66 11.80 7.42
CA PHE A 82 22.12 10.48 7.14
C PHE A 82 23.07 9.60 6.32
N ASN A 83 24.36 9.97 6.24
CA ASN A 83 25.42 9.24 5.51
C ASN A 83 25.53 7.75 5.92
N GLY A 84 25.08 7.41 7.13
CA GLY A 84 24.95 6.04 7.58
C GLY A 84 24.01 5.16 6.74
N LEU A 85 22.96 5.72 6.14
CA LEU A 85 21.97 5.06 5.27
C LEU A 85 22.50 4.84 3.85
N GLY A 86 23.41 5.71 3.39
CA GLY A 86 24.07 5.63 2.07
C GLY A 86 25.21 4.60 1.98
N LYS A 87 25.44 3.77 3.00
CA LYS A 87 26.49 2.74 2.96
C LYS A 87 26.02 1.49 2.21
N TRP A 88 26.59 1.30 1.01
CA TRP A 88 26.33 0.13 0.18
C TRP A 88 27.01 -1.13 0.73
N GLN A 89 26.27 -2.23 0.84
CA GLN A 89 26.83 -3.50 1.29
C GLN A 89 27.23 -4.35 0.09
N ALA A 90 28.52 -4.38 -0.23
CA ALA A 90 29.08 -5.02 -1.43
C ALA A 90 28.77 -6.53 -1.56
N ARG A 91 28.65 -7.25 -0.43
CA ARG A 91 28.36 -8.69 -0.44
C ARG A 91 26.91 -9.03 -0.80
N ALA A 92 25.97 -8.15 -0.46
CA ALA A 92 24.54 -8.37 -0.67
C ALA A 92 23.97 -7.54 -1.84
N ASN A 93 24.80 -6.69 -2.48
CA ASN A 93 24.41 -5.75 -3.54
C ASN A 93 23.13 -4.94 -3.21
N THR A 94 22.97 -4.59 -1.93
CA THR A 94 21.74 -3.99 -1.40
C THR A 94 22.09 -2.99 -0.29
N PRO A 95 21.36 -1.86 -0.14
CA PRO A 95 21.54 -0.94 0.97
C PRO A 95 20.92 -1.51 2.25
N SER A 96 21.65 -2.40 2.93
CA SER A 96 21.14 -3.15 4.10
C SER A 96 20.67 -2.25 5.25
N ARG A 97 21.30 -1.09 5.46
CA ARG A 97 20.90 -0.14 6.52
C ARG A 97 19.61 0.61 6.18
N ALA A 98 19.41 0.97 4.92
CA ALA A 98 18.15 1.56 4.46
C ALA A 98 16.98 0.59 4.65
N LEU A 99 17.17 -0.69 4.28
CA LEU A 99 16.17 -1.73 4.50
C LEU A 99 15.83 -1.94 5.99
N LEU A 100 16.83 -1.93 6.87
CA LEU A 100 16.61 -2.08 8.31
C LEU A 100 15.83 -0.90 8.88
N VAL A 101 16.15 0.32 8.48
CA VAL A 101 15.44 1.53 8.93
C VAL A 101 14.02 1.56 8.38
N GLN A 102 13.84 1.29 7.09
CA GLN A 102 12.51 1.17 6.47
C GLN A 102 11.67 0.08 7.16
N GLY A 103 12.27 -1.07 7.46
CA GLY A 103 11.63 -2.16 8.19
C GLY A 103 11.26 -1.78 9.62
N ALA A 104 12.16 -1.10 10.34
CA ALA A 104 11.89 -0.62 11.70
C ALA A 104 10.74 0.40 11.75
N ILE A 105 10.71 1.35 10.81
CA ILE A 105 9.61 2.32 10.67
C ILE A 105 8.31 1.59 10.34
N THR A 106 8.35 0.63 9.41
CA THR A 106 7.18 -0.19 9.04
C THR A 106 6.64 -0.95 10.24
N LEU A 107 7.50 -1.61 11.03
CA LEU A 107 7.08 -2.33 12.24
C LEU A 107 6.52 -1.39 13.32
N ALA A 108 7.11 -0.20 13.48
CA ALA A 108 6.59 0.81 14.40
C ALA A 108 5.19 1.29 13.98
N LEU A 109 4.98 1.55 12.68
CA LEU A 109 3.68 1.92 12.14
C LEU A 109 2.65 0.79 12.29
N VAL A 110 3.04 -0.46 12.00
CA VAL A 110 2.17 -1.64 12.23
C VAL A 110 1.81 -1.78 13.70
N GLY A 111 2.77 -1.58 14.62
CA GLY A 111 2.54 -1.60 16.06
C GLY A 111 1.57 -0.51 16.51
N LEU A 112 1.73 0.73 16.03
CA LEU A 112 0.78 1.82 16.27
C LEU A 112 -0.61 1.46 15.74
N GLY A 113 -0.67 0.96 14.51
CA GLY A 113 -1.90 0.50 13.86
C GLY A 113 -2.64 -0.58 14.64
N ALA A 114 -1.92 -1.53 15.23
CA ALA A 114 -2.50 -2.59 16.04
C ALA A 114 -3.12 -2.09 17.35
N VAL A 115 -2.59 -0.98 17.91
CA VAL A 115 -3.11 -0.38 19.15
C VAL A 115 -4.35 0.49 18.88
N THR A 116 -4.39 1.20 17.76
CA THR A 116 -5.57 1.99 17.33
C THR A 116 -6.65 1.10 16.70
N ARG A 117 -7.89 1.14 17.21
CA ARG A 117 -9.05 0.38 16.67
C ARG A 117 -9.37 0.63 15.19
N GLN A 118 -8.86 1.71 14.60
CA GLN A 118 -9.02 2.06 13.18
C GLN A 118 -7.66 2.16 12.45
N GLY A 119 -6.66 1.39 12.88
CA GLY A 119 -5.28 1.52 12.43
C GLY A 119 -5.08 1.61 10.90
N PHE A 120 -5.83 0.84 10.12
CA PHE A 120 -5.77 0.93 8.66
C PHE A 120 -6.23 2.29 8.11
N GLN A 121 -7.41 2.76 8.52
CA GLN A 121 -7.94 4.06 8.09
C GLN A 121 -7.01 5.19 8.52
N THR A 122 -6.53 5.15 9.77
CA THR A 122 -5.60 6.15 10.30
C THR A 122 -4.30 6.22 9.50
N MET A 123 -3.74 5.08 9.07
CA MET A 123 -2.55 5.07 8.22
C MET A 123 -2.79 5.71 6.84
N VAL A 124 -3.95 5.44 6.23
CA VAL A 124 -4.32 6.03 4.94
C VAL A 124 -4.52 7.54 5.08
N GLU A 125 -5.26 7.97 6.09
CA GLU A 125 -5.57 9.38 6.35
C GLU A 125 -4.32 10.19 6.71
N TYR A 126 -3.38 9.61 7.44
CA TYR A 126 -2.12 10.29 7.78
C TYR A 126 -1.20 10.49 6.58
N THR A 127 -1.20 9.53 5.64
CA THR A 127 -0.30 9.58 4.47
C THR A 127 -0.84 10.45 3.33
N ALA A 128 -2.17 10.57 3.21
CA ALA A 128 -2.80 11.32 2.12
C ALA A 128 -2.40 12.81 2.05
N PRO A 129 -2.39 13.60 3.14
CA PRO A 129 -2.00 15.01 3.09
C PRO A 129 -0.57 15.21 2.60
N VAL A 130 0.37 14.37 3.05
CA VAL A 130 1.77 14.43 2.62
C VAL A 130 1.86 14.17 1.12
N PHE A 131 1.18 13.12 0.64
CA PHE A 131 1.19 12.75 -0.77
C PHE A 131 0.63 13.87 -1.66
N TRP A 132 -0.55 14.40 -1.32
CA TRP A 132 -1.20 15.47 -2.09
C TRP A 132 -0.42 16.78 -2.06
N LEU A 133 0.18 17.12 -0.91
CA LEU A 133 1.03 18.31 -0.78
C LEU A 133 2.25 18.22 -1.72
N PHE A 134 2.96 17.09 -1.71
CA PHE A 134 4.12 16.89 -2.59
C PHE A 134 3.74 16.89 -4.07
N PHE A 135 2.60 16.30 -4.43
CA PHE A 135 2.08 16.38 -5.80
C PHE A 135 1.78 17.80 -6.24
N LEU A 136 1.17 18.61 -5.36
CA LEU A 136 0.92 20.02 -5.63
C LEU A 136 2.22 20.80 -5.80
N LEU A 137 3.19 20.62 -4.89
CA LEU A 137 4.49 21.29 -4.98
C LEU A 137 5.24 20.92 -6.27
N THR A 138 5.21 19.65 -6.66
CA THR A 138 5.83 19.17 -7.91
C THR A 138 5.14 19.80 -9.13
N GLY A 139 3.81 19.91 -9.11
CA GLY A 139 3.04 20.56 -10.16
C GLY A 139 3.29 22.07 -10.27
N VAL A 140 3.52 22.77 -9.14
CA VAL A 140 3.88 24.20 -9.13
C VAL A 140 5.31 24.44 -9.62
N SER A 141 6.20 23.47 -9.42
CA SER A 141 7.60 23.57 -9.85
C SER A 141 7.79 23.34 -11.36
N LEU A 142 6.81 22.77 -12.06
CA LEU A 142 6.86 22.43 -13.49
C LEU A 142 6.33 23.57 -14.35
#